data_AF-A0A7V0P5C5-F1
#
_entry.id   AF-A0A7V0P5C5-F1
#
_cell.length_a   1.000
_cell.length_b   1.000
_cell.length_c   1.000
_cell.angle_alpha   90.00
_cell.angle_beta   90.00
_cell.angle_gamma   90.00
#
_symmetry.space_group_name_H-M   'P 1'
#
loop_
_entity.id
_entity.type
_entity.pdbx_description
1 polymer ?
#
loop_
_entity_poly.entity_id
_entity_poly.type
_entity_poly.pdbx_seq_one_letter_code
_entity_poly.pdbx_strand_id
1 'polypeptide(L)'
;MMMKYNFLKMNPFPLLAVIMISSLLIYIPICLAGGKIYGIAYDYAYKAGYAGGKDEKAKGYDYEPEVVLAQPFFQMLLKAMKQKLNLSGSQEEEWDQGFRDGFNAGFKDGYYGYPKKPTRFD
;
A
#
# COMPACT_ATOMS: atom_id res chain seq x y z
N MET A 1 0.64 -22.40 -16.38
CA MET A 1 2.04 -21.95 -16.37
C MET A 1 2.04 -20.62 -15.62
N MET A 2 2.41 -20.61 -14.33
CA MET A 2 2.48 -19.38 -13.53
C MET A 2 3.66 -18.53 -14.02
N MET A 3 3.44 -17.24 -14.26
CA MET A 3 4.51 -16.33 -14.69
C MET A 3 5.20 -15.78 -13.45
N LYS A 4 6.51 -16.02 -13.35
CA LYS A 4 7.37 -15.30 -12.40
C LYS A 4 7.48 -13.83 -12.79
N TYR A 5 7.63 -12.96 -11.80
CA TYR A 5 7.88 -11.54 -12.00
C TYR A 5 9.00 -11.31 -13.01
N ASN A 6 8.68 -10.67 -14.13
CA ASN A 6 9.64 -10.30 -15.17
C ASN A 6 9.70 -8.78 -15.22
N PHE A 7 10.76 -8.23 -14.62
CA PHE A 7 10.97 -6.78 -14.42
C PHE A 7 10.87 -5.96 -15.72
N LEU A 8 11.11 -6.60 -16.88
CA LEU A 8 11.14 -5.98 -18.20
C LEU A 8 9.78 -5.91 -18.93
N LYS A 9 8.71 -6.51 -18.40
CA LYS A 9 7.37 -6.57 -19.05
C LYS A 9 6.30 -5.66 -18.43
N MET A 10 6.68 -4.67 -17.61
CA MET A 10 5.70 -3.86 -16.88
C MET A 10 4.94 -2.89 -17.78
N ASN A 11 3.63 -3.12 -17.90
CA ASN A 11 2.65 -2.09 -18.25
C ASN A 11 2.38 -1.23 -16.99
N PRO A 12 2.30 0.11 -17.10
CA PRO A 12 2.72 1.00 -16.03
C PRO A 12 1.56 1.37 -15.11
N PHE A 13 1.47 0.73 -13.95
CA PHE A 13 1.20 1.43 -12.69
C PHE A 13 -0.04 2.36 -12.52
N PRO A 14 -1.15 2.35 -13.29
CA PRO A 14 -2.09 3.47 -13.20
C PRO A 14 -3.00 3.31 -11.99
N LEU A 15 -3.53 2.11 -11.73
CA LEU A 15 -4.57 1.91 -10.74
C LEU A 15 -4.05 1.99 -9.29
N LEU A 16 -2.91 1.35 -9.02
CA LEU A 16 -2.25 1.38 -7.71
C LEU A 16 -1.78 2.79 -7.35
N ALA A 17 -1.14 3.50 -8.29
CA ALA A 17 -0.73 4.89 -8.09
C ALA A 17 -1.93 5.82 -7.89
N VAL A 18 -3.02 5.64 -8.66
CA VAL A 18 -4.23 6.46 -8.53
C VAL A 18 -4.95 6.23 -7.20
N ILE A 19 -5.11 4.98 -6.74
CA ILE A 19 -5.74 4.67 -5.43
C ILE A 19 -4.92 5.24 -4.28
N MET A 20 -3.60 5.12 -4.38
CA MET A 20 -2.66 5.68 -3.42
C MET A 20 -2.76 7.21 -3.37
N ILE A 21 -2.57 7.89 -4.50
CA ILE A 21 -2.54 9.37 -4.59
C ILE A 21 -3.88 10.02 -4.23
N SER A 22 -5.02 9.41 -4.59
CA SER A 22 -6.35 9.97 -4.33
C SER A 22 -6.71 10.01 -2.83
N SER A 23 -6.21 9.06 -2.04
CA SER A 23 -6.43 9.03 -0.58
C SER A 23 -5.44 9.94 0.19
N LEU A 24 -4.41 10.42 -0.49
CA LEU A 24 -3.18 11.04 0.03
C LEU A 24 -3.29 12.55 0.27
N LEU A 25 -4.18 13.22 -0.46
CA LEU A 25 -4.22 14.69 -0.51
C LEU A 25 -5.24 15.32 0.46
N ILE A 26 -6.23 14.56 0.92
CA ILE A 26 -7.38 15.14 1.63
C ILE A 26 -7.46 14.70 3.11
N TYR A 27 -7.10 13.46 3.45
CA TYR A 27 -7.49 12.87 4.74
C TYR A 27 -6.40 12.73 5.79
N ILE A 28 -5.14 12.56 5.39
CA ILE A 28 -4.07 12.20 6.33
C ILE A 28 -3.74 13.32 7.35
N PRO A 29 -3.72 14.63 6.98
CA PRO A 29 -3.52 15.70 7.95
C PRO A 29 -4.61 15.79 9.03
N ILE A 30 -5.84 15.37 8.72
CA ILE A 30 -7.00 15.47 9.63
C ILE A 30 -6.96 14.35 10.69
N CYS A 31 -6.46 13.15 10.33
CA CYS A 31 -6.41 12.01 11.24
C CYS A 31 -5.23 12.05 12.24
N LEU A 32 -4.18 12.83 11.98
CA LEU A 32 -3.01 12.96 12.86
C LEU A 32 -3.30 13.66 14.19
N ALA A 33 -4.45 14.35 14.32
CA ALA A 33 -4.85 15.01 15.56
C ALA A 33 -5.40 14.05 16.65
N GLY A 34 -5.57 12.74 16.35
CA GLY A 34 -6.07 11.77 17.32
C GLY A 34 -5.89 10.28 17.00
N GLY A 35 -5.34 9.91 15.84
CA GLY A 35 -5.07 8.52 15.46
C GLY A 35 -3.61 8.10 15.68
N LYS A 36 -3.38 6.87 16.16
CA LYS A 36 -2.03 6.27 16.14
C LYS A 36 -1.56 6.14 14.69
N ILE A 37 -0.39 6.71 14.37
CA ILE A 37 0.19 6.81 13.02
C ILE A 37 0.21 5.46 12.31
N TYR A 38 0.54 4.41 13.05
CA TYR A 38 0.45 3.01 12.60
C TYR A 38 -0.91 2.66 11.95
N GLY A 39 -2.03 2.99 12.60
CA GLY A 39 -3.36 2.59 12.13
C GLY A 39 -3.77 3.31 10.85
N ILE A 40 -3.34 4.57 10.71
CA ILE A 40 -3.55 5.37 9.50
C ILE A 40 -2.75 4.77 8.34
N ALA A 41 -1.47 4.47 8.58
CA ALA A 41 -0.60 3.85 7.59
C ALA A 41 -1.12 2.46 7.17
N TYR A 42 -1.58 1.66 8.12
CA TYR A 42 -2.17 0.35 7.90
C TYR A 42 -3.40 0.41 7.00
N ASP A 43 -4.39 1.22 7.35
CA ASP A 43 -5.66 1.29 6.60
C ASP A 43 -5.44 1.78 5.17
N TYR A 44 -4.55 2.76 5.00
CA TYR A 44 -4.17 3.29 3.71
C TYR A 44 -3.49 2.21 2.85
N ALA A 45 -2.48 1.54 3.41
CA ALA A 45 -1.74 0.52 2.71
C ALA A 45 -2.59 -0.74 2.45
N TYR A 46 -3.56 -1.06 3.31
CA TYR A 46 -4.50 -2.16 3.12
C TYR A 46 -5.32 -2.02 1.85
N LYS A 47 -5.86 -0.82 1.56
CA LYS A 47 -6.61 -0.58 0.31
C LYS A 47 -5.72 -0.80 -0.92
N ALA A 48 -4.50 -0.28 -0.87
CA ALA A 48 -3.55 -0.43 -1.96
C ALA A 48 -3.12 -1.88 -2.17
N GLY A 49 -2.79 -2.59 -1.08
CA GLY A 49 -2.49 -4.01 -1.07
C GLY A 49 -3.63 -4.81 -1.68
N TYR A 50 -4.88 -4.60 -1.23
CA TYR A 50 -6.05 -5.31 -1.73
C TYR A 50 -6.24 -5.17 -3.24
N ALA A 51 -6.12 -3.94 -3.76
CA ALA A 51 -6.16 -3.71 -5.20
C ALA A 51 -5.00 -4.39 -5.93
N GLY A 52 -3.78 -4.29 -5.40
CA GLY A 52 -2.58 -4.92 -5.96
C GLY A 52 -2.69 -6.44 -6.02
N GLY A 53 -3.08 -7.10 -4.93
CA GLY A 53 -3.24 -8.54 -4.87
C GLY A 53 -4.27 -9.05 -5.88
N LYS A 54 -5.40 -8.34 -6.03
CA LYS A 54 -6.43 -8.69 -7.02
C LYS A 54 -5.91 -8.57 -8.46
N ASP A 55 -5.15 -7.52 -8.75
CA ASP A 55 -4.56 -7.29 -10.08
C ASP A 55 -3.48 -8.33 -10.42
N GLU A 56 -2.59 -8.64 -9.47
CA GLU A 56 -1.54 -9.66 -9.60
C GLU A 56 -2.14 -11.05 -9.84
N LYS A 57 -3.19 -11.40 -9.09
CA LYS A 57 -3.94 -12.65 -9.31
C LYS A 57 -4.58 -12.68 -10.69
N ALA A 58 -5.20 -11.59 -11.13
CA ALA A 58 -5.84 -11.49 -12.44
C ALA A 58 -4.83 -11.61 -13.60
N LYS A 59 -3.60 -11.15 -13.40
CA LYS A 59 -2.48 -11.28 -14.35
C LYS A 59 -1.79 -12.64 -14.32
N GLY A 60 -2.10 -13.50 -13.34
CA GLY A 60 -1.52 -14.84 -13.19
C GLY A 60 -0.10 -14.85 -12.62
N TYR A 61 0.27 -13.78 -11.90
CA TYR A 61 1.55 -13.68 -11.20
C TYR A 61 1.54 -14.41 -9.86
N ASP A 62 2.73 -14.78 -9.39
CA ASP A 62 2.94 -15.44 -8.10
C ASP A 62 2.70 -14.48 -6.93
N TYR A 63 2.35 -15.02 -5.76
CA TYR A 63 2.15 -14.24 -4.55
C TYR A 63 3.50 -13.73 -4.01
N GLU A 64 3.90 -12.52 -4.40
CA GLU A 64 5.17 -11.91 -3.99
C GLU A 64 4.98 -10.43 -3.57
N PRO A 65 4.21 -10.13 -2.50
CA PRO A 65 3.93 -8.75 -2.08
C PRO A 65 5.20 -7.94 -1.76
N GLU A 66 6.25 -8.60 -1.27
CA GLU A 66 7.53 -7.95 -0.94
C GLU A 66 8.28 -7.47 -2.19
N VAL A 67 8.12 -8.16 -3.33
CA VAL A 67 8.68 -7.71 -4.61
C VAL A 67 8.00 -6.43 -5.06
N VAL A 68 6.69 -6.29 -4.83
CA VAL A 68 5.94 -5.07 -5.10
C VAL A 68 6.40 -3.93 -4.20
N LEU A 69 6.52 -4.18 -2.89
CA LEU A 69 6.99 -3.19 -1.92
C LEU A 69 8.42 -2.72 -2.20
N ALA A 70 9.29 -3.60 -2.69
CA ALA A 70 10.67 -3.27 -3.05
C ALA A 70 10.80 -2.39 -4.30
N GLN A 71 9.71 -2.15 -5.05
CA GLN A 71 9.76 -1.35 -6.27
C GLN A 71 10.16 0.10 -5.97
N PRO A 72 11.02 0.72 -6.80
CA PRO A 72 11.49 2.09 -6.59
C PRO A 72 10.37 3.12 -6.44
N PHE A 73 9.25 2.94 -7.16
CA PHE A 73 8.08 3.80 -7.05
C PHE A 73 7.46 3.76 -5.65
N PHE A 74 7.29 2.57 -5.06
CA PHE A 74 6.76 2.42 -3.70
C PHE A 74 7.69 3.06 -2.67
N GLN A 75 9.00 2.87 -2.82
CA GLN A 75 10.00 3.49 -1.94
C GLN A 75 9.99 5.03 -2.05
N MET A 76 9.86 5.55 -3.28
CA MET A 76 9.72 6.99 -3.53
C MET A 76 8.44 7.56 -2.90
N LEU A 77 7.31 6.86 -3.05
CA LEU A 77 6.03 7.26 -2.48
C LEU A 77 6.08 7.26 -0.95
N LEU A 78 6.62 6.21 -0.33
CA LEU A 78 6.82 6.14 1.12
C LEU A 78 7.63 7.32 1.64
N LYS A 79 8.74 7.65 0.97
CA LYS A 79 9.55 8.81 1.31
C LYS A 79 8.78 10.13 1.20
N ALA A 80 8.02 10.33 0.12
CA ALA A 80 7.20 11.52 -0.07
C ALA A 80 6.11 11.66 1.01
N MET A 81 5.53 10.54 1.45
CA MET A 81 4.55 10.50 2.53
C MET A 81 5.14 10.97 3.86
N LYS A 82 6.28 10.38 4.26
CA LYS A 82 6.94 10.74 5.52
C LYS A 82 7.32 12.23 5.56
N GLN A 83 7.81 12.76 4.44
CA GLN A 83 8.11 14.19 4.28
C GLN A 83 6.87 15.07 4.39
N LYS A 84 5.79 14.73 3.67
CA LYS A 84 4.54 15.52 3.67
C LYS A 84 3.87 15.55 5.04
N LEU A 85 3.95 14.46 5.78
CA LEU A 85 3.37 14.31 7.11
C LEU A 85 4.29 14.82 8.22
N ASN A 86 5.49 15.29 7.88
CA ASN A 86 6.51 15.77 8.81
C ASN A 86 6.78 14.76 9.95
N LEU A 87 6.81 13.47 9.61
CA LEU A 87 7.08 12.40 10.57
C LEU A 87 8.56 12.41 10.93
N SER A 88 8.87 12.11 12.19
CA SER A 88 10.26 11.99 12.64
C SER A 88 10.42 10.96 13.76
N GLY A 89 11.61 10.35 13.84
CA GLY A 89 11.95 9.35 14.86
C GLY A 89 10.95 8.19 14.89
N SER A 90 10.43 7.86 16.07
CA SER A 90 9.45 6.78 16.28
C SER A 90 8.21 6.85 15.38
N GLN A 91 7.83 8.05 14.91
CA GLN A 91 6.70 8.21 14.01
C GLN A 91 6.95 7.64 12.61
N GLU A 92 8.20 7.73 12.12
CA GLU A 92 8.57 7.11 10.84
C GLU A 92 8.54 5.60 10.93
N GLU A 93 9.01 5.04 12.05
CA GLU A 93 9.01 3.60 12.31
C GLU A 93 7.57 3.07 12.42
N GLU A 94 6.69 3.75 13.17
CA GLU A 94 5.27 3.41 13.26
C GLU A 94 4.58 3.47 11.88
N TRP A 95 4.93 4.47 11.08
CA TRP A 95 4.40 4.62 9.72
C TRP A 95 4.86 3.48 8.82
N ASP A 96 6.17 3.20 8.77
CA ASP A 96 6.74 2.17 7.91
C ASP A 96 6.22 0.78 8.31
N GLN A 97 6.09 0.51 9.60
CA GLN A 97 5.52 -0.74 10.12
C GLN A 97 4.03 -0.87 9.76
N GLY A 98 3.22 0.16 10.06
CA GLY A 98 1.80 0.14 9.75
C GLY A 98 1.55 -0.02 8.26
N PHE A 99 2.31 0.68 7.43
CA PHE A 99 2.21 0.57 5.97
C PHE A 99 2.51 -0.86 5.49
N ARG A 100 3.61 -1.47 5.94
CA ARG A 100 3.98 -2.83 5.54
C ARG A 100 2.91 -3.84 5.94
N ASP A 101 2.47 -3.77 7.20
CA ASP A 101 1.47 -4.69 7.74
C ASP A 101 0.13 -4.55 7.00
N GLY A 102 -0.29 -3.31 6.76
CA GLY A 102 -1.50 -3.00 6.00
C GLY A 102 -1.42 -3.52 4.57
N PHE A 103 -0.33 -3.21 3.87
CA PHE A 103 -0.12 -3.64 2.49
C PHE A 103 -0.16 -5.16 2.37
N ASN A 104 0.59 -5.88 3.21
CA ASN A 104 0.66 -7.32 3.18
C ASN A 104 -0.68 -7.98 3.49
N ALA A 105 -1.40 -7.47 4.50
CA ALA A 105 -2.74 -7.95 4.83
C ALA A 105 -3.74 -7.72 3.68
N GLY A 106 -3.73 -6.51 3.10
CA GLY A 106 -4.56 -6.16 1.96
C GLY A 106 -4.25 -7.02 0.75
N PHE A 107 -2.97 -7.15 0.40
CA PHE A 107 -2.50 -7.92 -0.74
C PHE A 107 -2.89 -9.39 -0.64
N LYS A 108 -2.75 -9.98 0.56
CA LYS A 108 -3.26 -11.33 0.83
C LYS A 108 -4.77 -11.42 0.57
N ASP A 109 -5.55 -10.51 1.14
CA ASP A 109 -7.01 -10.52 0.99
C ASP A 109 -7.42 -10.37 -0.49
N GLY A 110 -6.81 -9.44 -1.22
CA GLY A 110 -7.08 -9.22 -2.65
C GLY A 110 -6.64 -10.38 -3.54
N TYR A 111 -5.49 -10.98 -3.26
CA TYR A 111 -4.93 -12.07 -4.07
C TYR A 111 -5.71 -13.38 -3.93
N TYR A 112 -6.16 -13.70 -2.71
CA TYR A 112 -6.94 -14.90 -2.45
C TYR A 112 -8.47 -14.68 -2.55
N GLY A 113 -8.91 -13.44 -2.83
CA GLY A 113 -10.32 -13.12 -3.02
C GLY A 113 -11.13 -13.09 -1.73
N TYR A 114 -10.50 -12.80 -0.59
CA TYR A 114 -11.21 -12.58 0.68
C TYR A 114 -11.98 -11.26 0.65
N PRO A 115 -13.07 -11.12 1.44
CA PRO A 115 -13.80 -9.86 1.54
C PRO A 115 -12.89 -8.71 2.00
N LYS A 116 -13.00 -7.55 1.34
CA LYS A 116 -12.32 -6.32 1.76
C LYS A 116 -12.82 -5.91 3.15
N LYS A 117 -11.89 -5.73 4.09
CA LYS A 117 -12.19 -5.21 5.43
C LYS A 117 -12.44 -3.69 5.38
N PRO A 118 -13.38 -3.18 6.20
CA PRO A 118 -13.58 -1.74 6.33
C PRO A 118 -12.35 -1.08 6.94
N THR A 119 -12.06 0.12 6.49
CA THR A 119 -10.94 0.98 6.92
C THR A 119 -11.47 2.35 7.30
N ARG A 120 -10.68 3.17 8.00
CA ARG A 120 -11.04 4.55 8.39
C ARG A 120 -11.37 5.49 7.22
N PHE A 121 -11.07 5.10 5.99
CA PHE A 121 -11.27 5.92 4.80
C PHE A 121 -12.41 5.42 3.90
N ASP A 122 -13.19 4.44 4.34
CA ASP A 122 -14.38 3.96 3.62
C ASP A 122 -15.64 4.77 3.97
#